data_AF-A0A6J1W6Y8-F1
#
_entry.id   AF-A0A6J1W6Y8-F1
#
_cell.length_a   1.000
_cell.length_b   1.000
_cell.length_c   1.000
_cell.angle_alpha   90.00
_cell.angle_beta   90.00
_cell.angle_gamma   90.00
#
_symmetry.space_group_name_H-M   'P 1'
#
loop_
_entity.id
_entity.type
_entity.pdbx_description
1 polymer ?
#
loop_
_entity_poly.entity_id
_entity_poly.type
_entity_poly.pdbx_seq_one_letter_code
_entity_poly.pdbx_strand_id
1 'polypeptide(L)'
;MNLCVTTKFIRANLVNSLRRFSTTSEVIEQNDQVFLDDSDDVQAREAEIEKKRNISRLSSAHYNLVNGRRPYETPKSLAHLTLKYNRKVYGKYGSASGVNPSLCWPTKNEIQEKLEYESVAFPYTIKEMIETATQKRKEEKLKIEQREKELAIKYEKLDQWKKELKDKLAKKVAEAQAAKEKKERLVEEVRRHFGFKLDPRDERFQEMLAKREKEQRKLEKQARKEAKDKMLLAKLQQKNAEIQTNK
;
A
#
# COMPACT_ATOMS: atom_id res chain seq x y z
N MET A 1 -25.76 18.55 -11.49
CA MET A 1 -27.23 18.38 -11.48
C MET A 1 -27.79 19.19 -12.63
N ASN A 2 -27.79 18.64 -13.85
CA ASN A 2 -28.21 19.38 -15.04
C ASN A 2 -29.46 18.70 -15.60
N LEU A 3 -30.61 19.25 -15.23
CA LEU A 3 -31.91 18.88 -15.76
C LEU A 3 -32.11 19.60 -17.09
N CYS A 4 -32.01 18.87 -18.20
CA CYS A 4 -32.43 19.38 -19.51
C CYS A 4 -33.94 19.21 -19.66
N VAL A 5 -34.68 20.31 -19.54
CA VAL A 5 -36.11 20.40 -19.89
C VAL A 5 -36.20 20.73 -21.38
N THR A 6 -36.73 19.82 -22.19
CA THR A 6 -36.97 20.08 -23.62
C THR A 6 -38.24 20.91 -23.81
N THR A 7 -38.12 21.90 -24.69
CA THR A 7 -39.10 22.93 -25.01
C THR A 7 -40.25 22.36 -25.84
N LYS A 8 -41.49 22.61 -25.38
CA LYS A 8 -42.71 22.34 -26.14
C LYS A 8 -42.80 23.33 -27.30
N PHE A 9 -42.82 22.82 -28.53
CA PHE A 9 -43.11 23.61 -29.71
C PHE A 9 -44.57 24.10 -29.66
N ILE A 10 -44.72 25.41 -29.54
CA ILE A 10 -45.94 26.15 -29.81
C ILE A 10 -46.09 26.22 -31.34
N ARG A 11 -47.19 25.69 -31.90
CA ARG A 11 -47.61 26.04 -33.26
C ARG A 11 -48.82 26.97 -33.15
N ALA A 12 -48.63 28.18 -33.65
CA ALA A 12 -49.68 29.17 -33.81
C ALA A 12 -50.49 28.90 -35.09
N ASN A 13 -51.80 28.88 -34.91
CA ASN A 13 -52.90 29.36 -35.77
C ASN A 13 -52.63 29.61 -37.26
N LEU A 14 -53.41 28.93 -38.09
CA LEU A 14 -53.97 29.51 -39.31
C LEU A 14 -55.50 29.41 -39.24
N VAL A 15 -56.12 30.58 -39.24
CA VAL A 15 -57.56 30.82 -39.26
C VAL A 15 -58.05 30.84 -40.71
N ASN A 16 -59.31 30.42 -40.89
CA ASN A 16 -60.18 30.64 -42.06
C ASN A 16 -60.01 29.75 -43.30
N SER A 17 -60.88 28.74 -43.39
CA SER A 17 -61.83 28.74 -44.51
C SER A 17 -63.22 28.33 -44.03
N LEU A 18 -64.09 29.33 -43.87
CA LEU A 18 -65.54 29.15 -43.81
C LEU A 18 -66.03 28.76 -45.20
N ARG A 19 -66.19 27.46 -45.45
CA ARG A 19 -67.21 26.97 -46.38
C ARG A 19 -68.04 25.94 -45.64
N ARG A 20 -69.17 26.42 -45.12
CA ARG A 20 -70.27 25.60 -44.64
C ARG A 20 -70.92 24.95 -45.86
N PHE A 21 -70.72 23.64 -46.03
CA PHE A 21 -71.71 22.80 -46.66
C PHE A 21 -72.44 22.09 -45.53
N SER A 22 -73.61 22.60 -45.17
CA SER A 22 -74.55 21.87 -44.31
C SER A 22 -75.29 20.86 -45.19
N THR A 23 -74.92 19.60 -45.06
CA THR A 23 -75.88 18.51 -45.22
C THR A 23 -76.14 17.99 -43.82
N THR A 24 -77.27 18.40 -43.26
CA THR A 24 -77.90 17.70 -42.14
C THR A 24 -78.25 16.30 -42.62
N SER A 25 -77.34 15.35 -42.48
CA SER A 25 -77.72 13.95 -42.39
C SER A 25 -78.31 13.75 -41.01
N GLU A 26 -79.54 13.26 -41.02
CA GLU A 26 -80.35 12.97 -39.85
C GLU A 26 -79.52 12.26 -38.78
N VAL A 27 -79.73 12.72 -37.55
CA VAL A 27 -79.23 12.10 -36.32
C VAL A 27 -79.82 10.70 -36.27
N ILE A 28 -79.09 9.73 -36.81
CA ILE A 28 -79.23 8.33 -36.42
C ILE A 28 -78.50 8.24 -35.08
N GLU A 29 -79.19 8.64 -34.01
CA GLU A 29 -78.91 8.14 -32.66
C GLU A 29 -79.31 6.65 -32.63
N GLN A 30 -78.57 5.83 -33.40
CA GLN A 30 -78.36 4.46 -33.00
C GLN A 30 -77.31 4.56 -31.91
N ASN A 31 -77.79 4.55 -30.66
CA ASN A 31 -77.05 3.94 -29.57
C ASN A 31 -76.83 2.48 -29.97
N ASP A 32 -75.86 2.26 -30.87
CA ASP A 32 -75.21 0.98 -31.01
C ASP A 32 -74.54 0.77 -29.65
N GLN A 33 -75.25 0.08 -28.77
CA GLN A 33 -74.59 -0.72 -27.77
C GLN A 33 -73.64 -1.60 -28.57
N VAL A 34 -72.40 -1.15 -28.70
CA VAL A 34 -71.30 -1.97 -29.17
C VAL A 34 -71.21 -3.07 -28.12
N PHE A 35 -71.95 -4.16 -28.36
CA PHE A 35 -71.64 -5.44 -27.78
C PHE A 35 -70.16 -5.61 -28.07
N LEU A 36 -69.34 -5.47 -27.04
CA LEU A 36 -67.98 -5.98 -27.04
C LEU A 36 -68.17 -7.49 -27.13
N ASP A 37 -68.37 -7.95 -28.37
CA ASP A 37 -68.37 -9.34 -28.69
C ASP A 37 -66.91 -9.74 -28.50
N ASP A 38 -66.57 -10.23 -27.30
CA ASP A 38 -65.27 -10.79 -26.92
C ASP A 38 -65.02 -12.12 -27.66
N SER A 39 -65.53 -12.24 -28.89
CA SER A 39 -65.25 -13.35 -29.78
C SER A 39 -63.80 -13.22 -30.26
N ASP A 40 -63.08 -14.35 -30.29
CA ASP A 40 -61.67 -14.43 -30.70
C ASP A 40 -61.41 -13.75 -32.07
N ASP A 41 -62.44 -13.73 -32.92
CA ASP A 41 -62.44 -13.10 -34.24
C ASP A 41 -62.29 -11.57 -34.19
N VAL A 42 -62.86 -10.89 -33.20
CA VAL A 42 -62.75 -9.42 -33.05
C VAL A 42 -61.35 -9.05 -32.58
N GLN A 43 -60.79 -9.78 -31.61
CA GLN A 43 -59.43 -9.58 -31.12
C GLN A 43 -58.39 -9.80 -32.24
N ALA A 44 -58.61 -10.81 -33.10
CA ALA A 44 -57.77 -11.04 -34.26
C ALA A 44 -57.82 -9.87 -35.25
N ARG A 45 -59.01 -9.33 -35.55
CA ARG A 45 -59.19 -8.15 -36.41
C ARG A 45 -58.52 -6.90 -35.83
N GLU A 46 -58.65 -6.66 -34.53
CA GLU A 46 -57.99 -5.53 -33.86
C GLU A 46 -56.47 -5.65 -33.90
N ALA A 47 -55.92 -6.84 -33.64
CA ALA A 47 -54.49 -7.09 -33.73
C ALA A 47 -53.95 -6.89 -35.17
N GLU A 48 -54.74 -7.22 -36.20
CA GLU A 48 -54.40 -6.92 -37.59
C GLU A 48 -54.39 -5.42 -37.88
N ILE A 49 -55.36 -4.67 -37.35
CA ILE A 49 -55.40 -3.21 -37.48
C ILE A 49 -54.18 -2.59 -36.80
N GLU A 50 -53.81 -3.04 -35.60
CA GLU A 50 -52.61 -2.57 -34.90
C GLU A 50 -51.32 -2.86 -35.68
N LYS A 51 -51.22 -4.04 -36.31
CA LYS A 51 -50.10 -4.36 -37.20
C LYS A 51 -50.02 -3.38 -38.38
N LYS A 52 -51.16 -3.04 -38.99
CA LYS A 52 -51.22 -2.05 -40.10
C LYS A 52 -50.89 -0.63 -39.64
N ARG A 53 -51.22 -0.26 -38.39
CA ARG A 53 -50.85 1.04 -37.79
C ARG A 53 -49.34 1.19 -37.54
N ASN A 54 -48.60 0.08 -37.45
CA ASN A 54 -47.16 0.13 -37.21
C ASN A 54 -46.38 0.51 -38.49
N ILE A 55 -46.06 1.80 -38.62
CA ILE A 55 -45.30 2.36 -39.78
C ILE A 55 -43.78 2.23 -39.58
N SER A 56 -43.32 1.78 -38.41
CA SER A 56 -41.91 1.84 -38.03
C SER A 56 -40.98 0.98 -38.89
N ARG A 57 -41.51 -0.03 -39.61
CA ARG A 57 -40.75 -1.04 -40.37
C ARG A 57 -39.71 -1.82 -39.54
N LEU A 58 -39.71 -1.67 -38.22
CA LEU A 58 -38.88 -2.48 -37.33
C LEU A 58 -39.43 -3.91 -37.25
N SER A 59 -38.53 -4.86 -37.04
CA SER A 59 -38.91 -6.21 -36.61
C SER A 59 -39.69 -6.14 -35.30
N SER A 60 -40.69 -7.01 -35.12
CA SER A 60 -41.52 -7.09 -33.90
C SER A 60 -40.69 -7.05 -32.61
N ALA A 61 -39.54 -7.75 -32.57
CA ALA A 61 -38.67 -7.77 -31.40
C ALA A 61 -38.04 -6.39 -31.09
N HIS A 62 -37.60 -5.67 -32.12
CA HIS A 62 -37.01 -4.34 -31.95
C HIS A 62 -38.09 -3.30 -31.63
N TYR A 63 -39.27 -3.43 -32.23
CA TYR A 63 -40.43 -2.62 -31.89
C TYR A 63 -40.83 -2.79 -30.42
N ASN A 64 -40.87 -4.03 -29.92
CA ASN A 64 -41.14 -4.32 -28.51
C ASN A 64 -40.08 -3.69 -27.60
N LEU A 65 -38.79 -3.76 -27.99
CA LEU A 65 -37.71 -3.15 -27.21
C LEU A 65 -37.87 -1.63 -27.06
N VAL A 66 -38.22 -0.93 -28.14
CA VAL A 66 -38.47 0.52 -28.13
C VAL A 66 -39.66 0.88 -27.24
N ASN A 67 -40.70 0.06 -27.25
CA ASN A 67 -41.90 0.26 -26.44
C ASN A 67 -41.81 -0.31 -25.01
N GLY A 68 -40.61 -0.73 -24.57
CA GLY A 68 -40.43 -1.27 -23.23
C GLY A 68 -41.18 -2.59 -22.99
N ARG A 69 -41.49 -3.36 -24.04
CA ARG A 69 -42.11 -4.68 -23.99
C ARG A 69 -41.08 -5.78 -24.20
N ARG A 70 -41.44 -7.02 -23.82
CA ARG A 70 -40.58 -8.20 -23.99
C ARG A 70 -40.26 -8.44 -25.48
N PRO A 71 -38.98 -8.49 -25.89
CA PRO A 71 -38.62 -8.61 -27.31
C PRO A 71 -38.95 -9.96 -27.97
N TYR A 72 -38.79 -11.06 -27.24
CA TYR A 72 -38.98 -12.41 -27.78
C TYR A 72 -39.93 -13.21 -26.91
N GLU A 73 -41.01 -13.70 -27.50
CA GLU A 73 -41.95 -14.65 -26.87
C GLU A 73 -41.33 -16.05 -26.79
N THR A 74 -40.74 -16.51 -27.90
CA THR A 74 -40.01 -17.78 -27.98
C THR A 74 -38.50 -17.61 -27.80
N PRO A 75 -37.81 -18.53 -27.12
CA PRO A 75 -36.37 -18.47 -26.95
C PRO A 75 -35.66 -18.73 -28.30
N LYS A 76 -34.91 -17.73 -28.79
CA LYS A 76 -34.12 -17.84 -30.04
C LYS A 76 -32.68 -18.29 -29.84
N SER A 77 -32.16 -18.17 -28.62
CA SER A 77 -30.78 -18.52 -28.28
C SER A 77 -30.76 -19.33 -26.98
N LEU A 78 -29.72 -20.15 -26.80
CA LEU A 78 -29.52 -20.92 -25.56
C LEU A 78 -29.44 -20.02 -24.32
N ALA A 79 -28.92 -18.80 -24.49
CA ALA A 79 -28.88 -17.80 -23.41
C ALA A 79 -30.29 -17.49 -22.89
N HIS A 80 -31.33 -17.51 -23.73
CA HIS A 80 -32.71 -17.22 -23.31
C HIS A 80 -33.30 -18.32 -22.42
N LEU A 81 -32.75 -19.53 -22.47
CA LEU A 81 -33.19 -20.65 -21.64
C LEU A 81 -32.58 -20.60 -20.23
N THR A 82 -31.54 -19.78 -20.03
CA THR A 82 -30.85 -19.71 -18.73
C THR A 82 -31.67 -18.98 -17.67
N LEU A 83 -31.52 -19.41 -16.41
CA LEU A 83 -32.10 -18.72 -15.24
C LEU A 83 -31.69 -17.25 -15.18
N LYS A 84 -30.42 -16.95 -15.52
CA LYS A 84 -29.87 -15.60 -15.54
C LYS A 84 -30.65 -14.69 -16.50
N TYR A 85 -30.98 -15.15 -17.69
CA TYR A 85 -31.76 -14.38 -18.65
C TYR A 85 -33.19 -14.17 -18.15
N ASN A 86 -33.85 -15.21 -17.64
CA ASN A 86 -35.20 -15.11 -17.10
C ASN A 86 -35.29 -14.12 -15.94
N ARG A 87 -34.33 -14.15 -15.00
CA ARG A 87 -34.20 -13.17 -13.91
C ARG A 87 -34.01 -11.75 -14.43
N LYS A 88 -33.18 -11.56 -15.46
CA LYS A 88 -32.95 -10.25 -16.11
C LYS A 88 -34.21 -9.71 -16.80
N VAL A 89 -34.94 -10.57 -17.51
CA VAL A 89 -36.18 -10.20 -18.20
C VAL A 89 -37.27 -9.84 -17.20
N TYR A 90 -37.43 -10.62 -16.13
CA TYR A 90 -38.35 -10.30 -15.03
C TYR A 90 -37.98 -8.97 -14.35
N GLY A 91 -36.69 -8.73 -14.09
CA GLY A 91 -36.24 -7.46 -13.52
C GLY A 91 -36.51 -6.24 -14.41
N LYS A 92 -36.53 -6.41 -15.75
CA LYS A 92 -36.75 -5.31 -16.69
C LYS A 92 -38.24 -5.05 -16.97
N TYR A 93 -39.05 -6.10 -17.10
CA TYR A 93 -40.44 -6.01 -17.56
C TYR A 93 -41.47 -6.43 -16.48
N GLY A 94 -41.02 -6.87 -15.31
CA GLY A 94 -41.87 -7.32 -14.20
C GLY A 94 -42.77 -8.49 -14.58
N SER A 95 -43.98 -8.51 -14.03
CA SER A 95 -44.99 -9.55 -14.29
C SER A 95 -45.43 -9.63 -15.76
N ALA A 96 -45.32 -8.53 -16.53
CA ALA A 96 -45.62 -8.54 -17.96
C ALA A 96 -44.65 -9.42 -18.78
N SER A 97 -43.53 -9.84 -18.19
CA SER A 97 -42.63 -10.80 -18.82
C SER A 97 -43.20 -12.23 -18.93
N GLY A 98 -44.18 -12.58 -18.09
CA GLY A 98 -44.69 -13.94 -17.95
C GLY A 98 -43.70 -14.92 -17.30
N VAL A 99 -42.61 -14.42 -16.70
CA VAL A 99 -41.64 -15.25 -15.97
C VAL A 99 -42.12 -15.45 -14.53
N ASN A 100 -42.05 -16.69 -14.04
CA ASN A 100 -42.38 -17.02 -12.66
C ASN A 100 -41.42 -16.31 -11.68
N PRO A 101 -41.92 -15.51 -10.72
CA PRO A 101 -41.08 -14.75 -9.78
C PRO A 101 -40.28 -15.65 -8.83
N SER A 102 -40.75 -16.86 -8.54
CA SER A 102 -40.04 -17.85 -7.71
C SER A 102 -38.64 -18.18 -8.23
N LEU A 103 -38.44 -18.08 -9.55
CA LEU A 103 -37.15 -18.32 -10.19
C LEU A 103 -36.07 -17.30 -9.80
N CYS A 104 -36.48 -16.12 -9.30
CA CYS A 104 -35.57 -15.08 -8.87
C CYS A 104 -34.89 -15.39 -7.53
N TRP A 105 -35.46 -16.30 -6.74
CA TRP A 105 -34.86 -16.77 -5.51
C TRP A 105 -33.87 -17.92 -5.79
N PRO A 106 -32.79 -18.02 -5.00
CA PRO A 106 -31.87 -19.15 -5.10
C PRO A 106 -32.56 -20.44 -4.65
N THR A 107 -32.08 -21.56 -5.17
CA THR A 107 -32.51 -22.88 -4.71
C THR A 107 -31.89 -23.23 -3.36
N LYS A 108 -32.43 -24.23 -2.66
CA LYS A 108 -31.87 -24.69 -1.37
C LYS A 108 -30.40 -25.11 -1.49
N ASN A 109 -30.05 -25.77 -2.59
CA ASN A 109 -28.68 -26.20 -2.86
C ASN A 109 -27.76 -24.99 -3.09
N GLU A 110 -28.17 -24.00 -3.89
CA GLU A 110 -27.42 -22.75 -4.09
C GLU A 110 -27.21 -21.97 -2.78
N ILE A 111 -28.16 -22.06 -1.83
CA ILE A 111 -28.02 -21.43 -0.51
C ILE A 111 -26.96 -22.18 0.31
N GLN A 112 -26.99 -23.51 0.33
CA GLN A 112 -26.01 -24.32 1.04
C GLN A 112 -24.58 -24.09 0.51
N GLU A 113 -24.40 -24.11 -0.81
CA GLU A 113 -23.11 -23.83 -1.45
C GLU A 113 -22.57 -22.44 -1.08
N LYS A 114 -23.44 -21.44 -1.00
CA LYS A 114 -23.04 -20.09 -0.58
C LYS A 114 -22.64 -20.02 0.89
N LEU A 115 -23.37 -20.69 1.77
CA LEU A 115 -23.04 -20.76 3.19
C LEU A 115 -21.70 -21.47 3.43
N GLU A 116 -21.47 -22.58 2.72
CA GLU A 116 -20.19 -23.28 2.74
C GLU A 116 -19.06 -22.38 2.24
N TYR A 117 -19.24 -21.70 1.11
CA TYR A 117 -18.26 -20.74 0.60
C TYR A 117 -17.97 -19.62 1.60
N GLU A 118 -19.00 -19.03 2.20
CA GLU A 118 -18.84 -17.96 3.20
C GLU A 118 -18.07 -18.45 4.43
N SER A 119 -18.39 -19.66 4.94
CA SER A 119 -17.68 -20.24 6.08
C SER A 119 -16.21 -20.54 5.81
N VAL A 120 -15.88 -20.96 4.58
CA VAL A 120 -14.49 -21.28 4.18
C VAL A 120 -13.70 -20.02 3.86
N ALA A 121 -14.29 -19.10 3.09
CA ALA A 121 -13.62 -17.88 2.65
C ALA A 121 -13.51 -16.84 3.77
N PHE A 122 -14.52 -16.76 4.64
CA PHE A 122 -14.64 -15.77 5.71
C PHE A 122 -14.96 -16.45 7.05
N PRO A 123 -13.98 -17.17 7.64
CA PRO A 123 -14.23 -17.98 8.83
C PRO A 123 -14.47 -17.16 10.11
N TYR A 124 -13.99 -15.91 10.16
CA TYR A 124 -14.05 -15.09 11.36
C TYR A 124 -15.24 -14.14 11.36
N THR A 125 -15.86 -14.01 12.53
CA THR A 125 -16.89 -12.99 12.74
C THR A 125 -16.26 -11.60 12.84
N ILE A 126 -17.01 -10.55 12.50
CA ILE A 126 -16.58 -9.15 12.62
C ILE A 126 -16.01 -8.83 14.01
N LYS A 127 -16.61 -9.38 15.07
CA LYS A 127 -16.14 -9.20 16.45
C LYS A 127 -14.73 -9.78 16.66
N GLU A 128 -14.49 -10.99 16.19
CA GLU A 128 -13.19 -11.67 16.29
C GLU A 128 -12.12 -10.94 15.46
N MET A 129 -12.49 -10.44 14.28
CA MET A 129 -11.60 -9.59 13.48
C MET A 129 -11.20 -8.31 14.21
N ILE A 130 -12.13 -7.68 14.94
CA ILE A 130 -11.84 -6.50 15.76
C ILE A 130 -10.92 -6.90 16.91
N GLU A 131 -11.20 -7.99 17.62
CA GLU A 131 -10.38 -8.45 18.73
C GLU A 131 -8.94 -8.76 18.30
N THR A 132 -8.76 -9.53 17.23
CA THR A 132 -7.44 -9.84 16.67
C THR A 132 -6.70 -8.58 16.24
N ALA A 133 -7.38 -7.61 15.62
CA ALA A 133 -6.77 -6.33 15.26
C ALA A 133 -6.36 -5.52 16.50
N THR A 134 -7.16 -5.52 17.57
CA THR A 134 -6.82 -4.83 18.82
C THR A 134 -5.64 -5.49 19.53
N GLN A 135 -5.55 -6.82 19.52
CA GLN A 135 -4.42 -7.57 20.07
C GLN A 135 -3.13 -7.24 19.32
N LYS A 136 -3.13 -7.29 17.99
CA LYS A 136 -1.98 -6.91 17.16
C LYS A 136 -1.49 -5.49 17.46
N ARG A 137 -2.41 -4.52 17.56
CA ARG A 137 -2.05 -3.12 17.92
C ARG A 137 -1.44 -3.03 19.32
N LYS A 138 -1.92 -3.81 20.29
CA LYS A 138 -1.34 -3.85 21.64
C LYS A 138 0.08 -4.43 21.61
N GLU A 139 0.29 -5.52 20.88
CA GLU A 139 1.62 -6.14 20.74
C GLU A 139 2.62 -5.22 20.04
N GLU A 140 2.21 -4.51 18.99
CA GLU A 140 3.05 -3.53 18.30
C GLU A 140 3.45 -2.39 19.23
N LYS A 141 2.50 -1.86 20.02
CA LYS A 141 2.80 -0.84 21.03
C LYS A 141 3.79 -1.33 22.07
N LEU A 142 3.61 -2.54 22.60
CA LEU A 142 4.55 -3.13 23.56
C LEU A 142 5.95 -3.30 22.97
N LYS A 143 6.07 -3.71 21.70
CA LYS A 143 7.36 -3.80 21.00
C LYS A 143 8.04 -2.44 20.84
N ILE A 144 7.26 -1.40 20.52
CA ILE A 144 7.77 -0.02 20.42
C ILE A 144 8.26 0.45 21.79
N GLU A 145 7.46 0.28 22.84
CA GLU A 145 7.84 0.67 24.21
C GLU A 145 9.10 -0.05 24.70
N GLN A 146 9.24 -1.35 24.42
CA GLN A 146 10.44 -2.12 24.75
C GLN A 146 11.66 -1.56 24.02
N ARG A 147 11.53 -1.29 22.71
CA ARG A 147 12.59 -0.69 21.92
C ARG A 147 12.98 0.69 22.44
N GLU A 148 12.02 1.53 22.80
CA GLU A 148 12.27 2.86 23.36
C GLU A 148 13.01 2.78 24.70
N LYS A 149 12.63 1.84 25.58
CA LYS A 149 13.35 1.59 26.84
C LYS A 149 14.80 1.16 26.60
N GLU A 150 15.04 0.26 25.65
CA GLU A 150 16.40 -0.14 25.29
C GLU A 150 17.22 1.01 24.70
N LEU A 151 16.60 1.84 23.86
CA LEU A 151 17.25 3.01 23.28
C LEU A 151 17.60 4.04 24.36
N ALA A 152 16.72 4.28 25.32
CA ALA A 152 16.98 5.17 26.45
C ALA A 152 18.22 4.70 27.25
N ILE A 153 18.30 3.41 27.59
CA ILE A 153 19.45 2.83 28.31
C ILE A 153 20.75 2.97 27.50
N LYS A 154 20.69 2.78 26.18
CA LYS A 154 21.85 2.95 25.29
C LYS A 154 22.25 4.42 25.18
N TYR A 155 21.28 5.33 25.18
CA TYR A 155 21.50 6.77 25.09
C TYR A 155 22.21 7.31 26.34
N GLU A 156 21.83 6.82 27.53
CA GLU A 156 22.54 7.16 28.79
C GLU A 156 24.03 6.77 28.76
N LYS A 157 24.36 5.62 28.15
CA LYS A 157 25.76 5.13 28.04
C LYS A 157 26.53 5.76 26.88
N LEU A 158 25.84 6.43 25.96
CA LEU A 158 26.41 6.96 24.71
C LEU A 158 27.51 7.99 24.98
N ASP A 159 27.31 8.88 25.94
CA ASP A 159 28.29 9.91 26.28
C ASP A 159 29.56 9.33 26.90
N GLN A 160 29.44 8.24 27.67
CA GLN A 160 30.59 7.50 28.20
C GLN A 160 31.39 6.88 27.04
N TRP A 161 30.71 6.20 26.10
CA TRP A 161 31.37 5.61 24.93
C TRP A 161 32.03 6.65 24.02
N LYS A 162 31.41 7.83 23.84
CA LYS A 162 32.02 8.95 23.10
C LYS A 162 33.31 9.41 23.75
N LYS A 163 33.33 9.56 25.08
CA LYS A 163 34.53 9.96 25.84
C LYS A 163 35.63 8.91 25.69
N GLU A 164 35.32 7.64 25.92
CA GLU A 164 36.28 6.54 25.76
C GLU A 164 36.89 6.48 24.35
N LEU A 165 36.09 6.70 23.31
CA LEU A 165 36.56 6.73 21.92
C LEU A 165 37.51 7.90 21.69
N LYS A 166 37.11 9.12 22.11
CA LYS A 166 37.95 10.31 22.01
C LYS A 166 39.28 10.13 22.75
N ASP A 167 39.27 9.53 23.93
CA ASP A 167 40.47 9.27 24.71
C ASP A 167 41.39 8.25 24.02
N LYS A 168 40.83 7.19 23.44
CA LYS A 168 41.61 6.22 22.63
C LYS A 168 42.23 6.89 21.40
N LEU A 169 41.47 7.76 20.72
CA LEU A 169 41.95 8.51 19.56
C LEU A 169 43.08 9.48 19.96
N ALA A 170 42.89 10.25 21.04
CA ALA A 170 43.90 11.16 21.57
C ALA A 170 45.20 10.43 21.94
N LYS A 171 45.10 9.27 22.62
CA LYS A 171 46.26 8.42 22.92
C LYS A 171 46.99 7.96 21.66
N LYS A 172 46.25 7.51 20.63
CA LYS A 172 46.85 7.06 19.37
C LYS A 172 47.50 8.20 18.58
N VAL A 173 46.89 9.39 18.58
CA VAL A 173 47.46 10.58 17.96
C VAL A 173 48.74 11.00 18.69
N ALA A 174 48.73 11.02 20.03
CA ALA A 174 49.91 11.36 20.82
C ALA A 174 51.05 10.34 20.63
N GLU A 175 50.75 9.03 20.60
CA GLU A 175 51.73 7.98 20.28
C GLU A 175 52.35 8.17 18.90
N ALA A 176 51.52 8.50 17.89
CA ALA A 176 51.97 8.72 16.53
C ALA A 176 52.81 10.02 16.40
N GLN A 177 52.42 11.10 17.07
CA GLN A 177 53.17 12.35 17.10
C GLN A 177 54.52 12.18 17.81
N ALA A 178 54.54 11.54 18.98
CA ALA A 178 55.79 11.24 19.68
C ALA A 178 56.71 10.33 18.84
N ALA A 179 56.16 9.38 18.08
CA ALA A 179 56.95 8.56 17.16
C ALA A 179 57.51 9.37 15.98
N LYS A 180 56.75 10.34 15.44
CA LYS A 180 57.23 11.25 14.39
C LYS A 180 58.33 12.15 14.92
N GLU A 181 58.12 12.80 16.07
CA GLU A 181 59.13 13.66 16.70
C GLU A 181 60.43 12.90 17.01
N LYS A 182 60.34 11.67 17.54
CA LYS A 182 61.52 10.83 17.78
C LYS A 182 62.29 10.55 16.49
N LYS A 183 61.59 10.23 15.40
CA LYS A 183 62.20 10.01 14.08
C LYS A 183 62.81 11.28 13.52
N GLU A 184 62.12 12.41 13.63
CA GLU A 184 62.62 13.72 13.16
C GLU A 184 63.87 14.15 13.93
N ARG A 185 63.89 14.00 15.26
CA ARG A 185 65.07 14.26 16.09
C ARG A 185 66.27 13.39 15.67
N LEU A 186 66.05 12.09 15.46
CA LEU A 186 67.08 11.17 14.98
C LEU A 186 67.61 11.57 13.60
N VAL A 187 66.73 11.93 12.67
CA VAL A 187 67.10 12.37 11.32
C VAL A 187 67.87 13.68 11.36
N GLU A 188 67.47 14.64 12.21
CA GLU A 188 68.16 15.91 12.37
C GLU A 188 69.56 15.74 12.98
N GLU A 189 69.71 14.91 14.02
CA GLU A 189 71.03 14.62 14.62
C GLU A 189 71.99 14.01 13.58
N VAL A 190 71.49 13.08 12.77
CA VAL A 190 72.28 12.49 11.67
C VAL A 190 72.61 13.55 10.61
N ARG A 191 71.66 14.42 10.23
CA ARG A 191 71.92 15.53 9.30
C ARG A 191 72.97 16.51 9.85
N ARG A 192 72.93 16.84 11.15
CA ARG A 192 73.92 17.70 11.81
C ARG A 192 75.31 17.08 11.80
N HIS A 193 75.42 15.76 11.92
CA HIS A 193 76.70 15.04 11.86
C HIS A 193 77.35 15.09 10.48
N PHE A 194 76.55 15.04 9.41
CA PHE A 194 77.09 15.07 8.05
C PHE A 194 77.31 16.50 7.53
N GLY A 195 76.50 17.49 7.95
CA GLY A 195 76.69 18.90 7.58
C GLY A 195 76.27 19.26 6.14
N PHE A 196 75.74 18.31 5.37
CA PHE A 196 75.17 18.51 4.04
C PHE A 196 73.79 17.82 3.91
N LYS A 197 72.99 18.23 2.92
CA LYS A 197 71.64 17.67 2.67
C LYS A 197 71.75 16.27 2.04
N LEU A 198 71.75 15.24 2.87
CA LEU A 198 71.67 13.82 2.45
C LEU A 198 70.23 13.38 2.21
N ASP A 199 70.04 12.59 1.16
CA ASP A 199 68.77 11.94 0.86
C ASP A 199 68.51 10.75 1.80
N PRO A 200 67.30 10.58 2.35
CA PRO A 200 66.98 9.49 3.27
C PRO A 200 67.12 8.07 2.69
N ARG A 201 67.27 7.95 1.36
CA ARG A 201 67.41 6.67 0.66
C ARG A 201 68.85 6.20 0.52
N ASP A 202 69.82 7.03 0.90
CA ASP A 202 71.25 6.75 0.72
C ASP A 202 71.77 5.73 1.75
N GLU A 203 72.64 4.80 1.31
CA GLU A 203 73.09 3.66 2.13
C GLU A 203 73.88 4.10 3.37
N ARG A 204 74.74 5.11 3.20
CA ARG A 204 75.54 5.70 4.30
C ARG A 204 74.68 6.35 5.38
N PHE A 205 73.53 6.92 4.98
CA PHE A 205 72.58 7.53 5.89
C PHE A 205 71.84 6.47 6.71
N GLN A 206 71.44 5.36 6.07
CA GLN A 206 70.79 4.23 6.74
C GLN A 206 71.72 3.51 7.72
N GLU A 207 72.99 3.32 7.38
CA GLU A 207 73.97 2.71 8.29
C GLU A 207 74.19 3.56 9.56
N MET A 208 74.27 4.88 9.43
CA MET A 208 74.45 5.78 10.56
C MET A 208 73.19 5.94 11.41
N LEU A 209 72.00 5.97 10.80
CA LEU A 209 70.73 5.86 11.53
C LEU A 209 70.68 4.55 12.33
N ALA A 210 71.03 3.43 11.71
CA ALA A 210 71.00 2.13 12.38
C ALA A 210 72.00 2.03 13.55
N LYS A 211 73.17 2.67 13.46
CA LYS A 211 74.13 2.75 14.57
C LYS A 211 73.57 3.57 15.74
N ARG A 212 73.00 4.75 15.45
CA ARG A 212 72.40 5.63 16.47
C ARG A 212 71.14 5.06 17.12
N GLU A 213 70.28 4.40 16.34
CA GLU A 213 69.13 3.66 16.85
C GLU A 213 69.57 2.51 17.78
N LYS A 214 70.66 1.79 17.46
CA LYS A 214 71.20 0.74 18.33
C LYS A 214 71.74 1.31 19.65
N GLU A 215 72.36 2.48 19.62
CA GLU A 215 72.86 3.16 20.83
C GLU A 215 71.72 3.67 21.71
N GLN A 216 70.75 4.39 21.14
CA GLN A 216 69.57 4.84 21.88
C GLN A 216 68.76 3.66 22.44
N ARG A 217 68.60 2.57 21.67
CA ARG A 217 67.93 1.36 22.15
C ARG A 217 68.68 0.65 23.28
N LYS A 218 70.01 0.75 23.34
CA LYS A 218 70.81 0.23 24.47
C LYS A 218 70.61 1.09 25.72
N LEU A 219 70.64 2.41 25.57
CA LEU A 219 70.39 3.37 26.65
C LEU A 219 68.96 3.24 27.21
N GLU A 220 67.95 3.14 26.35
CA GLU A 220 66.57 2.90 26.77
C GLU A 220 66.41 1.57 27.52
N LYS A 221 67.11 0.51 27.11
CA LYS A 221 67.11 -0.78 27.82
C LYS A 221 67.77 -0.68 29.19
N GLN A 222 68.87 0.07 29.33
CA GLN A 222 69.55 0.29 30.60
C GLN A 222 68.67 1.14 31.54
N ALA A 223 68.14 2.26 31.06
CA ALA A 223 67.19 3.08 31.83
C ALA A 223 65.94 2.30 32.25
N ARG A 224 65.43 1.40 31.39
CA ARG A 224 64.29 0.53 31.74
C ARG A 224 64.66 -0.53 32.79
N LYS A 225 65.90 -1.02 32.83
CA LYS A 225 66.37 -1.90 33.90
C LYS A 225 66.48 -1.14 35.21
N GLU A 226 67.14 0.01 35.21
CA GLU A 226 67.28 0.88 36.39
C GLU A 226 65.93 1.36 36.95
N ALA A 227 64.96 1.68 36.09
CA ALA A 227 63.62 2.06 36.54
C ALA A 227 62.87 0.87 37.18
N LYS A 228 63.06 -0.36 36.68
CA LYS A 228 62.51 -1.57 37.31
C LYS A 228 63.18 -1.84 38.65
N ASP A 229 64.50 -1.69 38.72
CA ASP A 229 65.28 -1.90 39.95
C ASP A 229 64.88 -0.87 41.03
N LYS A 230 64.68 0.40 40.65
CA LYS A 230 64.14 1.45 41.52
C LYS A 230 62.71 1.17 41.98
N MET A 231 61.85 0.67 41.09
CA MET A 231 60.48 0.27 41.47
C MET A 231 60.46 -0.93 42.43
N LEU A 232 61.37 -1.87 42.24
CA LEU A 232 61.55 -3.04 43.11
C LEU A 232 62.05 -2.61 44.50
N LEU A 233 63.05 -1.72 44.55
CA LEU A 233 63.55 -1.11 45.79
C LEU A 233 62.46 -0.34 46.54
N ALA A 234 61.64 0.46 45.84
CA ALA A 234 60.52 1.18 46.44
C ALA A 234 59.47 0.21 47.02
N LYS A 235 59.14 -0.89 46.30
CA LYS A 235 58.25 -1.94 46.83
C LYS A 235 58.83 -2.69 48.02
N LEU A 236 60.14 -2.92 48.05
CA LEU A 236 60.82 -3.55 49.20
C LEU A 236 60.88 -2.61 50.41
N GLN A 237 61.07 -1.31 50.21
CA GLN A 237 61.02 -0.30 51.27
C GLN A 237 59.60 -0.13 51.84
N GLN A 238 58.57 -0.13 50.99
CA GLN A 238 57.17 -0.14 51.43
C GLN A 238 56.84 -1.39 52.26
N LYS A 239 57.26 -2.58 51.80
CA LYS A 239 57.09 -3.83 52.58
C LYS A 239 57.86 -3.82 53.89
N ASN A 240 59.09 -3.29 53.93
CA ASN A 240 59.86 -3.18 55.17
C ASN A 240 59.24 -2.17 56.15
N ALA A 241 58.66 -1.07 55.66
CA ALA A 241 57.90 -0.13 56.49
C ALA A 241 56.62 -0.78 57.05
N GLU A 242 55.87 -1.53 56.23
CA GLU A 242 54.70 -2.30 56.66
C GLU A 242 55.04 -3.40 57.70
N ILE A 243 56.24 -3.97 57.66
CA ILE A 243 56.72 -4.97 58.63
C ILE A 243 57.16 -4.30 59.95
N GLN A 244 57.70 -3.08 59.91
CA GLN A 244 58.07 -2.32 61.12
C GLN A 244 56.87 -1.73 61.86
N THR A 245 55.77 -1.43 61.16
CA THR A 245 54.52 -0.96 61.78
C THR A 245 53.67 -2.08 62.40
N ASN A 246 53.99 -3.35 62.11
CA ASN A 246 53.29 -4.54 62.61
C ASN A 246 54.07 -5.30 63.71
N LYS A 247 55.08 -4.68 64.31
CA LYS A 247 55.76 -5.10 65.55
C LYS A 247 55.48 -4.09 66.65
#